data_AF-X6NKM6-F1
#
_entry.id   AF-X6NKM6-F1
#
_cell.length_a   1.000
_cell.length_b   1.000
_cell.length_c   1.000
_cell.angle_alpha   90.00
_cell.angle_beta   90.00
_cell.angle_gamma   90.00
#
_symmetry.space_group_name_H-M   'P 1'
#
loop_
_entity.id
_entity.type
_entity.pdbx_description
1 polymer ?
#
loop_
_entity_poly.entity_id
_entity_poly.type
_entity_poly.pdbx_seq_one_letter_code
_entity_poly.pdbx_strand_id
1 'polypeptide(L)'
;MDKQKQKKKNKKWKTFGDIGKNEEGAILYGRHMQDQQHELADRGIEIITETKEVARNTAERVHEQTVQLKKIDNNLSEIDNELSRATRIMRRIGRRVMTDKYVMCLLVLVLIAVVIAVLLALEKRGNFFFLQLHMICFICVCKMLSVVVKHICLFFLKNVDNSKVRILLQNLSTVSILYLLTIAEELKQSQLIKYNIFYSKIFADMQHMEDEVKKVVVEIRSQCGPSGVREGDINVVKSKIAFAKNKIKMMNIEKRQLDANSSRKWSQIIQDLRDQVTDIESTLNWQGIKTDTEETNLNSLMCVFKKKAEEDAINYGRSQQDLQHKLAEDGLEMMASMQDIAVDTTQKMKEQTEKLVDIGKTLDETENELGRATRIIKRMGRKMLTDKYIMVLIFLVFLGIIAIIVLSALKNKIH
;
A
#
# COMPACT_ATOMS: atom_id res chain seq x y z
N MET A 1 35.35 46.20 21.07
CA MET A 1 36.21 46.33 22.28
C MET A 1 36.88 44.99 22.57
N ASP A 2 37.35 44.28 21.54
CA ASP A 2 37.47 42.80 21.62
C ASP A 2 38.87 42.25 21.37
N LYS A 3 39.89 43.12 21.26
CA LYS A 3 41.28 42.68 21.07
C LYS A 3 42.13 42.70 22.35
N GLN A 4 41.57 43.13 23.48
CA GLN A 4 42.30 43.15 24.76
C GLN A 4 41.97 41.98 25.71
N LYS A 5 40.89 41.21 25.48
CA LYS A 5 40.58 40.02 26.30
C LYS A 5 41.35 38.75 25.91
N GLN A 6 41.93 38.68 24.70
CA GLN A 6 42.74 37.52 24.28
C GLN A 6 44.22 37.58 24.70
N LYS A 7 44.74 38.74 25.14
CA LYS A 7 46.15 38.88 25.55
C LYS A 7 46.49 38.38 26.96
N LYS A 8 45.52 37.90 27.76
CA LYS A 8 45.77 37.42 29.13
C LYS A 8 45.91 35.89 29.28
N LYS A 9 45.72 35.08 28.24
CA LYS A 9 45.72 33.59 28.35
C LYS A 9 47.01 32.91 27.87
N ASN A 10 48.14 33.62 27.83
CA ASN A 10 49.44 33.01 27.51
C ASN A 10 50.43 33.09 28.69
N LYS A 11 49.92 32.98 29.92
CA LYS A 11 50.75 32.64 31.07
C LYS A 11 51.06 31.14 30.96
N LYS A 12 52.20 30.84 30.33
CA LYS A 12 52.79 29.52 30.22
C LYS A 12 52.92 28.95 31.64
N TRP A 13 51.96 28.12 32.05
CA TRP A 13 52.02 27.41 33.31
C TRP A 13 53.30 26.57 33.30
N LYS A 14 54.12 26.75 34.34
CA LYS A 14 55.36 26.00 34.50
C LYS A 14 55.05 24.52 34.36
N THR A 15 55.89 23.82 33.61
CA THR A 15 55.82 22.38 33.37
C THR A 15 55.64 21.61 34.69
N PHE A 16 54.80 20.57 34.63
CA PHE A 16 54.26 19.72 35.69
C PHE A 16 55.21 19.27 36.83
N GLY A 17 56.53 19.34 36.64
CA GLY A 17 57.52 18.89 37.62
C GLY A 17 57.75 19.82 38.83
N ASP A 18 57.34 21.10 38.76
CA ASP A 18 57.65 22.08 39.83
C ASP A 18 56.51 22.33 40.83
N ILE A 19 55.29 21.88 40.54
CA ILE A 19 54.10 22.16 41.39
C ILE A 19 54.03 21.20 42.60
N GLY A 20 54.74 20.07 42.54
CA GLY A 20 54.77 19.07 43.62
C GLY A 20 55.65 19.42 44.82
N LYS A 21 56.41 20.53 44.80
CA LYS A 21 57.39 20.84 45.85
C LYS A 21 56.89 21.80 46.93
N ASN A 22 55.80 22.54 46.69
CA ASN A 22 55.24 23.51 47.64
C ASN A 22 53.72 23.30 47.80
N GLU A 23 53.25 23.13 49.04
CA GLU A 23 51.82 22.93 49.39
C GLU A 23 50.90 24.02 48.81
N GLU A 24 51.38 25.28 48.79
CA GLU A 24 50.63 26.43 48.29
C GLU A 24 50.33 26.35 46.78
N GLY A 25 51.23 25.73 46.00
CA GLY A 25 51.04 25.51 44.56
C GLY A 25 49.96 24.48 44.25
N ALA A 26 49.87 23.43 45.06
CA ALA A 26 48.82 22.41 44.94
C ALA A 26 47.44 22.97 45.31
N ILE A 27 47.36 23.80 46.35
CA ILE A 27 46.11 24.46 46.77
C ILE A 27 45.64 25.45 45.70
N LEU A 28 46.54 26.26 45.13
CA LEU A 28 46.18 27.22 44.08
C LEU A 28 45.70 26.53 42.81
N TYR A 29 46.33 25.41 42.43
CA TYR A 29 45.90 24.58 41.31
C TYR A 29 44.53 23.95 41.56
N GLY A 30 44.30 23.42 42.77
CA GLY A 30 43.00 22.89 43.18
C GLY A 30 41.87 23.92 43.11
N ARG A 31 42.11 25.16 43.55
CA ARG A 31 41.13 26.27 43.43
C ARG A 31 40.82 26.60 41.98
N HIS A 32 41.84 26.72 41.13
CA HIS A 32 41.63 26.97 39.70
C HIS A 32 40.80 25.85 39.04
N MET A 33 41.06 24.60 39.40
CA MET A 33 40.30 23.47 38.86
C MET A 33 38.85 23.47 39.35
N GLN A 34 38.62 23.78 40.63
CA GLN A 34 37.27 23.96 41.18
C GLN A 34 36.52 25.09 40.47
N ASP A 35 37.17 26.22 40.22
CA ASP A 35 36.58 27.34 39.48
C ASP A 35 36.19 26.92 38.04
N GLN A 36 37.03 26.13 37.37
CA GLN A 36 36.72 25.57 36.04
C GLN A 36 35.56 24.56 36.09
N GLN A 37 35.50 23.71 37.11
CA GLN A 37 34.39 22.77 37.30
C GLN A 37 33.07 23.50 37.56
N HIS A 38 33.09 24.59 38.34
CA HIS A 38 31.91 25.43 38.55
C HIS A 38 31.46 26.10 37.24
N GLU A 39 32.37 26.64 36.44
CA GLU A 39 32.04 27.24 35.14
C GLU A 39 31.48 26.21 34.13
N LEU A 40 31.98 24.97 34.15
CA LEU A 40 31.45 23.88 33.32
C LEU A 40 30.08 23.40 33.82
N ALA A 41 29.89 23.33 35.14
CA ALA A 41 28.62 22.96 35.74
C ALA A 41 27.53 23.99 35.43
N ASP A 42 27.83 25.29 35.53
CA ASP A 42 26.89 26.36 35.21
C ASP A 42 26.47 26.32 33.73
N ARG A 43 27.43 26.10 32.82
CA ARG A 43 27.14 25.89 31.39
C ARG A 43 26.30 24.63 31.14
N GLY A 44 26.58 23.54 31.85
CA GLY A 44 25.78 22.32 31.77
C GLY A 44 24.34 22.54 32.22
N ILE A 45 24.12 23.32 33.30
CA ILE A 45 22.78 23.66 33.78
C ILE A 45 22.02 24.49 32.73
N GLU A 46 22.68 25.46 32.09
CA GLU A 46 22.07 26.26 31.02
C GLU A 46 21.63 25.39 29.84
N ILE A 47 22.52 24.53 29.32
CA ILE A 47 22.23 23.62 28.20
C ILE A 47 21.12 22.62 28.55
N ILE A 48 21.11 22.06 29.77
CA ILE A 48 20.05 21.16 30.23
C ILE A 48 18.69 21.87 30.25
N THR A 49 18.68 23.14 30.66
CA THR A 49 17.45 23.93 30.75
C THR A 49 16.89 24.21 29.35
N GLU A 50 17.75 24.60 28.39
CA GLU A 50 17.36 24.75 26.98
C GLU A 50 16.88 23.42 26.37
N THR A 51 17.62 22.33 26.63
CA THR A 51 17.27 20.99 26.13
C THR A 51 15.92 20.54 26.66
N LYS A 52 15.61 20.82 27.93
CA LYS A 52 14.32 20.49 28.54
C LYS A 52 13.16 21.25 27.91
N GLU A 53 13.37 22.51 27.55
CA GLU A 53 12.37 23.32 26.86
C GLU A 53 12.13 22.81 25.42
N VAL A 54 13.19 22.53 24.67
CA VAL A 54 13.10 21.94 23.33
C VAL A 54 12.42 20.56 23.36
N ALA A 55 12.75 19.72 24.34
CA ALA A 55 12.12 18.42 24.53
C ALA A 55 10.62 18.55 24.83
N ARG A 56 10.23 19.50 25.69
CA ARG A 56 8.82 19.79 25.98
C ARG A 56 8.06 20.24 24.73
N ASN A 57 8.59 21.20 23.99
CA ASN A 57 7.99 21.68 22.74
C ASN A 57 7.88 20.57 21.68
N THR A 58 8.89 19.70 21.60
CA THR A 58 8.86 18.52 20.73
C THR A 58 7.76 17.54 21.15
N ALA A 59 7.64 17.25 22.45
CA ALA A 59 6.61 16.36 22.97
C ALA A 59 5.18 16.89 22.70
N GLU A 60 4.95 18.19 22.86
CA GLU A 60 3.66 18.82 22.55
C GLU A 60 3.33 18.71 21.04
N ARG A 61 4.30 18.97 20.15
CA ARG A 61 4.11 18.82 18.69
C ARG A 61 3.84 17.38 18.26
N VAL A 62 4.56 16.41 18.82
CA VAL A 62 4.33 14.97 18.58
C VAL A 62 2.91 14.58 19.01
N HIS A 63 2.45 15.09 20.15
CA HIS A 63 1.10 14.82 20.65
C HIS A 63 0.02 15.37 19.71
N GLU A 64 0.13 16.62 19.27
CA GLU A 64 -0.79 17.23 18.31
C GLU A 64 -0.86 16.44 16.99
N GLN A 65 0.29 16.05 16.44
CA GLN A 65 0.36 15.20 15.24
C GLN A 65 -0.31 13.84 15.44
N THR A 66 -0.14 13.22 16.61
CA THR A 66 -0.77 11.94 16.95
C THR A 66 -2.30 12.05 16.96
N VAL A 67 -2.84 13.15 17.46
CA VAL A 67 -4.29 13.42 17.46
C VAL A 67 -4.81 13.60 16.03
N GLN A 68 -4.08 14.32 15.18
CA GLN A 68 -4.45 14.48 13.76
C GLN A 68 -4.41 13.15 13.00
N LEU A 69 -3.36 12.34 13.21
CA LEU A 69 -3.25 11.01 12.62
C LEU A 69 -4.41 10.09 13.02
N LYS A 70 -4.84 10.14 14.29
CA LYS A 70 -5.99 9.36 14.77
C LYS A 70 -7.29 9.79 14.09
N LYS A 71 -7.44 11.07 13.75
CA LYS A 71 -8.61 11.57 12.99
C LYS A 71 -8.58 11.10 11.53
N ILE A 72 -7.40 11.11 10.89
CA ILE A 72 -7.22 10.59 9.53
C ILE A 72 -7.48 9.08 9.48
N ASP A 73 -7.00 8.31 10.46
CA ASP A 73 -7.24 6.86 10.55
C ASP A 73 -8.73 6.52 10.68
N ASN A 74 -9.46 7.29 11.51
CA ASN A 74 -10.91 7.16 11.62
C ASN A 74 -11.62 7.44 10.29
N ASN A 75 -11.25 8.52 9.58
CA ASN A 75 -11.82 8.86 8.27
C ASN A 75 -11.48 7.80 7.21
N LEU A 76 -10.27 7.23 7.24
CA LEU A 76 -9.86 6.14 6.34
C LEU A 76 -10.69 4.88 6.57
N SER A 77 -11.01 4.53 7.82
CA SER A 77 -11.89 3.40 8.13
C SER A 77 -13.29 3.58 7.57
N GLU A 78 -13.81 4.81 7.60
CA GLU A 78 -15.10 5.15 7.01
C GLU A 78 -15.07 5.03 5.47
N ILE A 79 -14.02 5.56 4.83
CA ILE A 79 -13.81 5.43 3.37
C ILE A 79 -13.72 3.96 2.95
N ASP A 80 -12.99 3.12 3.67
CA ASP A 80 -12.87 1.69 3.36
C ASP A 80 -14.24 0.98 3.43
N ASN A 81 -15.07 1.36 4.41
CA ASN A 81 -16.43 0.85 4.53
C ASN A 81 -17.31 1.28 3.35
N GLU A 82 -17.25 2.56 2.95
CA GLU A 82 -17.98 3.08 1.79
C GLU A 82 -17.52 2.45 0.47
N LEU A 83 -16.22 2.28 0.29
CA LEU A 83 -15.61 1.70 -0.91
C LEU A 83 -15.94 0.21 -1.04
N SER A 84 -16.00 -0.53 0.08
CA SER A 84 -16.50 -1.91 0.12
C SER A 84 -17.98 -2.00 -0.31
N ARG A 85 -18.78 -1.01 0.08
CA ARG A 85 -20.21 -0.94 -0.25
C ARG A 85 -20.41 -0.59 -1.72
N ALA A 86 -19.67 0.38 -2.24
CA ALA A 86 -19.64 0.75 -3.65
C ALA A 86 -19.24 -0.44 -4.53
N THR A 87 -18.22 -1.21 -4.12
CA THR A 87 -17.78 -2.42 -4.84
C THR A 87 -18.88 -3.49 -4.89
N ARG A 88 -19.61 -3.72 -3.79
CA ARG A 88 -20.76 -4.65 -3.76
C ARG A 88 -21.91 -4.17 -4.66
N ILE A 89 -22.17 -2.87 -4.72
CA ILE A 89 -23.17 -2.28 -5.62
C ILE A 89 -22.73 -2.47 -7.08
N MET A 90 -21.48 -2.16 -7.41
CA MET A 90 -20.90 -2.31 -8.75
C MET A 90 -21.01 -3.76 -9.26
N ARG A 91 -20.68 -4.76 -8.44
CA ARG A 91 -20.83 -6.19 -8.79
C ARG A 91 -22.28 -6.59 -9.06
N ARG A 92 -23.26 -5.98 -8.37
CA ARG A 92 -24.68 -6.22 -8.63
C ARG A 92 -25.13 -5.59 -9.95
N ILE A 93 -24.68 -4.37 -10.24
CA ILE A 93 -24.95 -3.71 -11.53
C ILE A 93 -24.34 -4.51 -12.68
N GLY A 94 -23.07 -4.90 -12.56
CA GLY A 94 -22.36 -5.69 -13.60
C GLY A 94 -23.06 -7.01 -13.92
N ARG A 95 -23.53 -7.75 -12.90
CA ARG A 95 -24.31 -8.98 -13.12
C ARG A 95 -25.63 -8.71 -13.85
N ARG A 96 -26.37 -7.66 -13.48
CA ARG A 96 -27.63 -7.30 -14.17
C ARG A 96 -27.40 -6.90 -15.62
N VAL A 97 -26.32 -6.17 -15.91
CA VAL A 97 -25.95 -5.78 -17.28
C VAL A 97 -25.64 -7.02 -18.13
N MET A 98 -24.89 -7.97 -17.58
CA MET A 98 -24.59 -9.23 -18.28
C MET A 98 -25.87 -10.01 -18.59
N THR A 99 -26.76 -10.19 -17.60
CA THR A 99 -28.03 -10.91 -17.81
C THR A 99 -28.92 -10.24 -18.84
N ASP A 100 -28.96 -8.90 -18.88
CA ASP A 100 -29.77 -8.15 -19.85
C ASP A 100 -29.32 -8.44 -21.29
N LYS A 101 -27.99 -8.50 -21.53
CA LYS A 101 -27.44 -8.83 -22.85
C LYS A 101 -27.74 -10.27 -23.28
N TYR A 102 -27.73 -11.23 -22.35
CA TYR A 102 -28.10 -12.61 -22.65
C TYR A 102 -29.59 -12.73 -23.01
N VAL A 103 -30.46 -12.04 -22.26
CA VAL A 103 -31.90 -12.00 -22.56
C VAL A 103 -32.15 -11.38 -23.93
N MET A 104 -31.45 -10.30 -24.28
CA MET A 104 -31.55 -9.68 -25.61
C MET A 104 -31.18 -10.65 -26.73
N CYS A 105 -30.11 -11.43 -26.55
CA CYS A 105 -29.67 -12.42 -27.54
C CYS A 105 -30.70 -13.55 -27.71
N LEU A 106 -31.25 -14.08 -26.62
CA LEU A 106 -32.28 -15.11 -26.66
C LEU A 106 -33.56 -14.62 -27.35
N LEU A 107 -33.97 -13.37 -27.11
CA LEU A 107 -35.17 -12.78 -27.72
C LEU A 107 -35.03 -12.69 -29.25
N VAL A 108 -33.84 -12.31 -29.74
CA VAL A 108 -33.56 -12.29 -31.18
C VAL A 108 -33.60 -13.69 -31.80
N LEU A 109 -33.08 -14.71 -31.12
CA LEU A 109 -33.15 -16.09 -31.59
C LEU A 109 -34.59 -16.60 -31.71
N VAL A 110 -35.43 -16.29 -30.71
CA VAL A 110 -36.87 -16.63 -30.74
C VAL A 110 -37.57 -15.93 -31.92
N LEU A 111 -37.24 -14.66 -32.20
CA LEU A 111 -37.79 -13.94 -33.35
C LEU A 111 -37.45 -14.61 -34.67
N ILE A 112 -36.20 -15.02 -34.87
CA ILE A 112 -35.77 -15.73 -36.09
C ILE A 112 -36.54 -17.05 -36.24
N ALA A 113 -36.73 -17.79 -35.15
CA ALA A 113 -37.49 -19.04 -35.16
C ALA A 113 -38.96 -18.84 -35.58
N VAL A 114 -39.62 -17.78 -35.08
CA VAL A 114 -41.01 -17.45 -35.46
C VAL A 114 -41.10 -17.09 -36.95
N VAL A 115 -40.16 -16.28 -37.46
CA VAL A 115 -40.13 -15.92 -38.89
C VAL A 115 -39.98 -17.17 -39.76
N ILE A 116 -39.06 -18.07 -39.41
CA ILE A 116 -38.86 -19.34 -40.13
C ILE A 116 -40.14 -20.18 -40.10
N ALA A 117 -40.81 -20.30 -38.94
CA ALA A 117 -42.04 -21.07 -38.81
C ALA A 117 -43.18 -20.52 -39.69
N VAL A 118 -43.34 -19.19 -39.76
CA VAL A 118 -44.33 -18.54 -40.63
C VAL A 118 -44.00 -18.78 -42.10
N LEU A 119 -42.73 -18.67 -42.49
CA LEU A 119 -42.27 -18.93 -43.86
C LEU A 119 -42.56 -20.37 -44.29
N LEU A 120 -42.24 -21.35 -43.44
CA LEU A 120 -42.54 -22.77 -43.70
C LEU A 120 -44.05 -23.05 -43.78
N ALA A 121 -44.86 -22.36 -42.96
CA ALA A 121 -46.31 -22.49 -42.99
C ALA A 121 -46.94 -21.93 -44.29
N LEU A 122 -46.31 -20.90 -44.88
CA LEU A 122 -46.74 -20.30 -46.15
C LEU A 122 -46.30 -21.12 -47.35
N GLU A 123 -45.09 -21.71 -47.32
CA GLU A 123 -44.58 -22.59 -48.38
C GLU A 123 -45.50 -23.80 -48.62
N LYS A 124 -46.06 -24.36 -47.55
CA LYS A 124 -47.02 -25.48 -47.62
C LYS A 124 -48.29 -25.17 -48.41
N ARG A 125 -48.60 -23.91 -48.73
CA ARG A 125 -49.78 -23.51 -49.52
C ARG A 125 -49.55 -23.39 -51.03
N GLY A 126 -48.37 -23.77 -51.55
CA GLY A 126 -48.20 -24.07 -52.99
C GLY A 126 -48.17 -22.88 -53.95
N ASN A 127 -48.00 -21.65 -53.46
CA ASN A 127 -47.90 -20.48 -54.34
C ASN A 127 -46.47 -20.29 -54.86
N PHE A 128 -46.21 -20.63 -56.12
CA PHE A 128 -44.91 -20.48 -56.80
C PHE A 128 -44.36 -19.04 -56.77
N PHE A 129 -45.25 -18.03 -56.71
CA PHE A 129 -44.87 -16.61 -56.57
C PHE A 129 -44.17 -16.29 -55.23
N PHE A 130 -44.37 -17.13 -54.20
CA PHE A 130 -43.78 -16.94 -52.87
C PHE A 130 -42.30 -17.33 -52.84
N LEU A 131 -41.81 -18.15 -53.76
CA LEU A 131 -40.41 -18.59 -53.81
C LEU A 131 -39.46 -17.44 -54.18
N GLN A 132 -39.88 -16.53 -55.06
CA GLN A 132 -39.09 -15.32 -55.37
C GLN A 132 -39.11 -14.32 -54.20
N LEU A 133 -40.23 -14.20 -53.49
CA LEU A 133 -40.32 -13.35 -52.31
C LEU A 133 -39.47 -13.91 -51.14
N HIS A 134 -39.37 -15.24 -51.02
CA HIS A 134 -38.47 -15.92 -50.08
C HIS A 134 -37.00 -15.63 -50.39
N MET A 135 -36.58 -15.67 -51.66
CA MET A 135 -35.21 -15.29 -52.04
C MET A 135 -34.91 -13.83 -51.67
N ILE A 136 -35.85 -12.91 -51.91
CA ILE A 136 -35.68 -11.49 -51.55
C ILE A 136 -35.65 -11.30 -50.02
N CYS A 137 -36.55 -11.95 -49.27
CA CYS A 137 -36.55 -11.89 -47.81
C CYS A 137 -35.30 -12.53 -47.21
N PHE A 138 -34.82 -13.66 -47.73
CA PHE A 138 -33.60 -14.32 -47.27
C PHE A 138 -32.38 -13.43 -47.51
N ILE A 139 -32.29 -12.79 -48.69
CA ILE A 139 -31.23 -11.80 -48.99
C ILE A 139 -31.33 -10.59 -48.05
N CYS A 140 -32.55 -10.12 -47.74
CA CYS A 140 -32.77 -8.98 -46.84
C CYS A 140 -32.39 -9.31 -45.38
N VAL A 141 -32.79 -10.49 -44.89
CA VAL A 141 -32.45 -11.00 -43.55
C VAL A 141 -30.95 -11.22 -43.44
N CYS A 142 -30.30 -11.79 -44.46
CA CYS A 142 -28.84 -11.94 -44.49
C CYS A 142 -28.12 -10.59 -44.50
N LYS A 143 -28.62 -9.58 -45.22
CA LYS A 143 -28.08 -8.20 -45.17
C LYS A 143 -28.27 -7.56 -43.80
N MET A 144 -29.44 -7.70 -43.18
CA MET A 144 -29.72 -7.22 -41.83
C MET A 144 -28.80 -7.88 -40.81
N LEU A 145 -28.67 -9.21 -40.85
CA LEU A 145 -27.75 -9.95 -39.97
C LEU A 145 -26.30 -9.47 -40.16
N SER A 146 -25.87 -9.26 -41.41
CA SER A 146 -24.54 -8.73 -41.71
C SER A 146 -24.32 -7.35 -41.09
N VAL A 147 -25.30 -6.44 -41.16
CA VAL A 147 -25.21 -5.11 -40.55
C VAL A 147 -25.17 -5.18 -39.02
N VAL A 148 -26.00 -6.03 -38.40
CA VAL A 148 -26.03 -6.23 -36.95
C VAL A 148 -24.70 -6.83 -36.46
N VAL A 149 -24.20 -7.86 -37.14
CA VAL A 149 -22.89 -8.48 -36.83
C VAL A 149 -21.77 -7.45 -36.99
N LYS A 150 -21.81 -6.61 -38.01
CA LYS A 150 -20.83 -5.53 -38.23
C LYS A 150 -20.86 -4.48 -37.12
N HIS A 151 -22.04 -4.11 -36.64
CA HIS A 151 -22.19 -3.18 -35.51
C HIS A 151 -21.69 -3.77 -34.18
N ILE A 152 -21.99 -5.05 -33.92
CA ILE A 152 -21.49 -5.76 -32.74
C ILE A 152 -19.97 -5.86 -32.80
N CYS A 153 -19.39 -6.21 -33.95
CA CYS A 153 -17.94 -6.25 -34.14
C CYS A 153 -17.28 -4.88 -33.95
N LEU A 154 -17.83 -3.82 -34.55
CA LEU A 154 -17.33 -2.46 -34.38
C LEU A 154 -17.40 -1.99 -32.92
N PHE A 155 -18.43 -2.42 -32.18
CA PHE A 155 -18.56 -2.09 -30.76
C PHE A 155 -17.47 -2.75 -29.91
N PHE A 156 -17.17 -4.03 -30.14
CA PHE A 156 -16.08 -4.73 -29.46
C PHE A 156 -14.69 -4.22 -29.87
N LEU A 157 -14.52 -3.80 -31.13
CA LEU A 157 -13.27 -3.28 -31.67
C LEU A 157 -12.99 -1.81 -31.32
N LYS A 158 -13.98 -1.05 -30.81
CA LYS A 158 -13.77 0.35 -30.40
C LYS A 158 -12.78 0.51 -29.23
N ASN A 159 -12.48 -0.58 -28.52
CA ASN A 159 -11.49 -0.62 -27.44
C ASN A 159 -10.11 -1.16 -27.88
N VAL A 160 -9.92 -1.47 -29.18
CA VAL A 160 -8.66 -2.00 -29.72
C VAL A 160 -8.09 -0.99 -30.72
N ASP A 161 -7.06 -0.24 -30.31
CA ASP A 161 -6.40 0.80 -31.09
C ASP A 161 -5.46 0.24 -32.17
N ASN A 162 -6.00 -0.53 -33.12
CA ASN A 162 -5.19 -1.05 -34.22
C ASN A 162 -5.85 -0.78 -35.57
N SER A 163 -5.35 0.24 -36.26
CA SER A 163 -5.89 0.74 -37.54
C SER A 163 -5.86 -0.32 -38.66
N LYS A 164 -4.92 -1.26 -38.61
CA LYS A 164 -4.78 -2.35 -39.59
C LYS A 164 -5.92 -3.37 -39.53
N VAL A 165 -6.45 -3.63 -38.33
CA VAL A 165 -7.59 -4.56 -38.13
C VAL A 165 -8.87 -3.99 -38.75
N ARG A 166 -8.98 -2.66 -38.82
CA ARG A 166 -10.16 -1.95 -39.33
C ARG A 166 -10.34 -2.10 -40.86
N ILE A 167 -9.24 -2.24 -41.62
CA ILE A 167 -9.26 -2.36 -43.09
C ILE A 167 -9.54 -3.81 -43.54
N LEU A 168 -9.01 -4.80 -42.81
CA LEU A 168 -9.24 -6.22 -43.12
C LEU A 168 -10.71 -6.65 -42.93
N LEU A 169 -11.46 -6.00 -42.04
CA LEU A 169 -12.85 -6.37 -41.71
C LEU A 169 -13.91 -5.88 -42.72
N GLN A 170 -13.57 -5.05 -43.70
CA GLN A 170 -14.56 -4.47 -44.62
C GLN A 170 -15.00 -5.40 -45.77
N ASN A 171 -14.21 -6.44 -46.08
CA ASN A 171 -14.36 -7.27 -47.30
C ASN A 171 -14.94 -8.67 -47.08
N LEU A 172 -15.43 -8.98 -45.88
CA LEU A 172 -15.77 -10.34 -45.48
C LEU A 172 -17.27 -10.36 -45.16
N SER A 173 -18.12 -11.14 -45.86
CA SER A 173 -19.56 -11.26 -45.49
C SER A 173 -20.09 -12.68 -45.28
N THR A 174 -19.41 -13.73 -45.74
CA THR A 174 -19.79 -15.15 -45.47
C THR A 174 -18.69 -15.95 -44.80
N VAL A 175 -17.43 -15.74 -45.20
CA VAL A 175 -16.25 -16.19 -44.42
C VAL A 175 -16.24 -15.57 -43.01
N SER A 176 -16.94 -14.44 -42.82
CA SER A 176 -16.94 -13.65 -41.59
C SER A 176 -17.58 -14.31 -40.38
N ILE A 177 -18.62 -15.12 -40.52
CA ILE A 177 -19.27 -15.68 -39.33
C ILE A 177 -18.39 -16.77 -38.74
N LEU A 178 -17.79 -17.62 -39.58
CA LEU A 178 -16.77 -18.58 -39.17
C LEU A 178 -15.52 -17.86 -38.68
N TYR A 179 -15.03 -16.84 -39.40
CA TYR A 179 -13.87 -16.06 -38.97
C TYR A 179 -14.10 -15.30 -37.66
N LEU A 180 -15.32 -14.82 -37.39
CA LEU A 180 -15.69 -14.16 -36.13
C LEU A 180 -15.84 -15.16 -34.98
N LEU A 181 -16.33 -16.37 -35.23
CA LEU A 181 -16.31 -17.46 -34.24
C LEU A 181 -14.86 -17.85 -33.92
N THR A 182 -13.99 -17.99 -34.93
CA THR A 182 -12.57 -18.25 -34.73
C THR A 182 -11.88 -17.11 -33.97
N ILE A 183 -12.16 -15.85 -34.30
CA ILE A 183 -11.64 -14.68 -33.56
C ILE A 183 -12.17 -14.65 -32.12
N ALA A 184 -13.44 -15.01 -31.88
CA ALA A 184 -14.00 -15.06 -30.52
C ALA A 184 -13.34 -16.17 -29.68
N GLU A 185 -13.07 -17.33 -30.28
CA GLU A 185 -12.31 -18.43 -29.67
C GLU A 185 -10.88 -17.96 -29.35
N GLU A 186 -10.19 -17.32 -30.31
CA GLU A 186 -8.84 -16.79 -30.11
C GLU A 186 -8.79 -15.65 -29.07
N LEU A 187 -9.80 -14.79 -29.01
CA LEU A 187 -9.90 -13.74 -27.99
C LEU A 187 -10.13 -14.34 -26.60
N LYS A 188 -10.95 -15.39 -26.49
CA LYS A 188 -11.15 -16.12 -25.24
C LYS A 188 -9.86 -16.79 -24.79
N GLN A 189 -9.14 -17.43 -25.71
CA GLN A 189 -7.80 -18.00 -25.44
C GLN A 189 -6.80 -16.92 -25.04
N SER A 190 -6.77 -15.77 -25.72
CA SER A 190 -5.88 -14.65 -25.41
C SER A 190 -6.14 -14.06 -24.02
N GLN A 191 -7.42 -13.93 -23.62
CA GLN A 191 -7.78 -13.46 -22.27
C GLN A 191 -7.38 -14.48 -21.20
N LEU A 192 -7.58 -15.78 -21.47
CA LEU A 192 -7.13 -16.87 -20.59
C LEU A 192 -5.60 -16.89 -20.43
N ILE A 193 -4.87 -16.67 -21.52
CA ILE A 193 -3.40 -16.58 -21.50
C ILE A 193 -2.95 -15.37 -20.67
N LYS A 194 -3.55 -14.19 -20.88
CA LYS A 194 -3.21 -12.98 -20.09
C LYS A 194 -3.51 -13.18 -18.61
N TYR A 195 -4.64 -13.79 -18.30
CA TYR A 195 -5.00 -14.16 -16.93
C TYR A 195 -3.96 -15.13 -16.35
N ASN A 196 -3.63 -16.23 -17.04
CA ASN A 196 -2.65 -17.19 -16.55
C ASN A 196 -1.24 -16.57 -16.36
N ILE A 197 -0.80 -15.69 -17.25
CA ILE A 197 0.48 -14.97 -17.11
C ILE A 197 0.44 -14.06 -15.88
N PHE A 198 -0.65 -13.33 -15.67
CA PHE A 198 -0.82 -12.45 -14.51
C PHE A 198 -0.80 -13.24 -13.20
N TYR A 199 -1.52 -14.36 -13.13
CA TYR A 199 -1.53 -15.24 -11.95
C TYR A 199 -0.18 -15.89 -11.69
N SER A 200 0.51 -16.33 -12.75
CA SER A 200 1.87 -16.89 -12.65
C SER A 200 2.85 -15.88 -12.04
N LYS A 201 2.77 -14.62 -12.48
CA LYS A 201 3.62 -13.55 -11.94
C LYS A 201 3.38 -13.30 -10.46
N ILE A 202 2.12 -13.11 -10.05
CA ILE A 202 1.78 -12.91 -8.62
C ILE A 202 2.24 -14.10 -7.77
N PHE A 203 2.06 -15.31 -8.30
CA PHE A 203 2.49 -16.51 -7.59
C PHE A 203 4.01 -16.55 -7.40
N ALA A 204 4.79 -16.19 -8.42
CA ALA A 204 6.24 -16.08 -8.32
C ALA A 204 6.69 -14.98 -7.34
N ASP A 205 6.04 -13.81 -7.37
CA ASP A 205 6.33 -12.70 -6.45
C ASP A 205 6.06 -13.11 -4.98
N MET A 206 4.95 -13.83 -4.74
CA MET A 206 4.61 -14.38 -3.42
C MET A 206 5.63 -15.42 -2.92
N GLN A 207 6.10 -16.31 -3.80
CA GLN A 207 7.16 -17.28 -3.46
C GLN A 207 8.47 -16.58 -3.11
N HIS A 208 8.86 -15.57 -3.90
CA HIS A 208 10.06 -14.79 -3.62
C HIS A 208 9.98 -14.11 -2.24
N MET A 209 8.84 -13.52 -1.89
CA MET A 209 8.65 -12.92 -0.56
C MET A 209 8.69 -13.96 0.56
N GLU A 210 8.11 -15.14 0.36
CA GLU A 210 8.19 -16.24 1.32
C GLU A 210 9.65 -16.63 1.59
N ASP A 211 10.45 -16.80 0.54
CA ASP A 211 11.87 -17.17 0.64
C ASP A 211 12.70 -16.08 1.33
N GLU A 212 12.45 -14.81 1.04
CA GLU A 212 13.09 -13.68 1.73
C GLU A 212 12.78 -13.68 3.22
N VAL A 213 11.50 -13.87 3.60
CA VAL A 213 11.11 -13.91 5.01
C VAL A 213 11.74 -15.11 5.71
N LYS A 214 11.72 -16.30 5.08
CA LYS A 214 12.36 -17.50 5.63
C LYS A 214 13.86 -17.32 5.83
N LYS A 215 14.55 -16.72 4.86
CA LYS A 215 15.99 -16.42 4.96
C LYS A 215 16.28 -15.50 6.14
N VAL A 216 15.50 -14.42 6.29
CA VAL A 216 15.64 -13.49 7.42
C VAL A 216 15.36 -14.17 8.76
N VAL A 217 14.33 -15.02 8.83
CA VAL A 217 14.00 -15.79 10.05
C VAL A 217 15.16 -16.73 10.44
N VAL A 218 15.77 -17.43 9.48
CA VAL A 218 16.93 -18.30 9.74
C VAL A 218 18.13 -17.48 10.22
N GLU A 219 18.38 -16.33 9.61
CA GLU A 219 19.47 -15.44 10.01
C GLU A 219 19.27 -14.84 11.41
N ILE A 220 18.03 -14.50 11.77
CA ILE A 220 17.71 -14.05 13.13
C ILE A 220 17.92 -15.21 14.13
N ARG A 221 17.45 -16.42 13.80
CA ARG A 221 17.63 -17.59 14.68
C ARG A 221 19.10 -17.95 14.89
N SER A 222 19.95 -17.82 13.88
CA SER A 222 21.39 -18.06 14.04
C SER A 222 22.07 -17.01 14.91
N GLN A 223 21.58 -15.76 14.88
CA GLN A 223 22.05 -14.68 15.75
C GLN A 223 21.52 -14.83 17.20
N CYS A 224 20.33 -15.43 17.38
CA CYS A 224 19.69 -15.66 18.67
C CYS A 224 20.01 -17.04 19.27
N GLY A 225 21.24 -17.52 19.12
CA GLY A 225 21.66 -18.82 19.64
C GLY A 225 21.40 -19.01 21.15
N PRO A 226 21.51 -20.25 21.67
CA PRO A 226 21.21 -20.56 23.08
C PRO A 226 22.05 -19.76 24.10
N SER A 227 23.16 -19.18 23.66
CA SER A 227 24.06 -18.35 24.49
C SER A 227 23.58 -16.90 24.67
N GLY A 228 22.41 -16.53 24.15
CA GLY A 228 21.87 -15.17 24.22
C GLY A 228 22.35 -14.27 23.08
N VAL A 229 21.59 -13.21 22.80
CA VAL A 229 21.90 -12.20 21.78
C VAL A 229 22.92 -11.21 22.35
N ARG A 230 23.98 -10.92 21.60
CA ARG A 230 24.94 -9.86 21.98
C ARG A 230 24.24 -8.51 21.91
N GLU A 231 24.46 -7.64 22.88
CA GLU A 231 23.77 -6.36 23.03
C GLU A 231 23.83 -5.47 21.78
N GLY A 232 24.98 -5.46 21.08
CA GLY A 232 25.16 -4.74 19.81
C GLY A 232 24.32 -5.28 18.64
N ASP A 233 23.92 -6.55 18.67
CA ASP A 233 23.16 -7.19 17.59
C ASP A 233 21.64 -6.99 17.76
N ILE A 234 21.16 -6.55 18.93
CA ILE A 234 19.73 -6.41 19.23
C ILE A 234 19.04 -5.44 18.24
N ASN A 235 19.68 -4.31 17.92
CA ASN A 235 19.13 -3.33 16.99
C ASN A 235 19.07 -3.88 15.55
N VAL A 236 20.08 -4.63 15.14
CA VAL A 236 20.11 -5.31 13.83
C VAL A 236 18.98 -6.33 13.74
N VAL A 237 18.80 -7.15 14.77
CA VAL A 237 17.73 -8.15 14.81
C VAL A 237 16.34 -7.49 14.81
N LYS A 238 16.13 -6.40 15.57
CA LYS A 238 14.87 -5.64 15.56
C LYS A 238 14.55 -5.10 14.16
N SER A 239 15.54 -4.55 13.45
CA SER A 239 15.33 -4.07 12.07
C SER A 239 14.93 -5.19 11.10
N LYS A 240 15.53 -6.38 11.24
CA LYS A 240 15.21 -7.57 10.44
C LYS A 240 13.82 -8.11 10.73
N ILE A 241 13.37 -8.09 11.99
CA ILE A 241 12.00 -8.43 12.38
C ILE A 241 11.00 -7.45 11.74
N ALA A 242 11.28 -6.15 11.79
CA ALA A 242 10.44 -5.14 11.16
C ALA A 242 10.34 -5.36 9.63
N PHE A 243 11.47 -5.68 8.97
CA PHE A 243 11.50 -6.05 7.57
C PHE A 243 10.62 -7.27 7.26
N ALA A 244 10.76 -8.36 8.02
CA ALA A 244 9.95 -9.57 7.86
C ALA A 244 8.45 -9.29 8.04
N LYS A 245 8.08 -8.51 9.08
CA LYS A 245 6.68 -8.09 9.32
C LYS A 245 6.11 -7.29 8.14
N ASN A 246 6.89 -6.37 7.57
CA ASN A 246 6.46 -5.59 6.41
C ASN A 246 6.24 -6.47 5.17
N LYS A 247 7.13 -7.44 4.92
CA LYS A 247 6.95 -8.42 3.82
C LYS A 247 5.72 -9.30 4.01
N ILE A 248 5.48 -9.80 5.22
CA ILE A 248 4.26 -10.57 5.57
C ILE A 248 2.99 -9.73 5.34
N LYS A 249 3.02 -8.42 5.65
CA LYS A 249 1.90 -7.51 5.34
C LYS A 249 1.67 -7.40 3.82
N MET A 250 2.72 -7.26 3.03
CA MET A 250 2.62 -7.20 1.56
C MET A 250 2.06 -8.50 0.97
N MET A 251 2.53 -9.67 1.44
CA MET A 251 1.95 -10.97 1.05
C MET A 251 0.44 -11.05 1.36
N ASN A 252 0.00 -10.48 2.48
CA ASN A 252 -1.41 -10.46 2.87
C ASN A 252 -2.27 -9.53 1.99
N ILE A 253 -1.67 -8.53 1.34
CA ILE A 253 -2.32 -7.67 0.35
C ILE A 253 -2.39 -8.42 -0.99
N GLU A 254 -1.28 -8.98 -1.46
CA GLU A 254 -1.20 -9.69 -2.74
C GLU A 254 -2.10 -10.93 -2.80
N LYS A 255 -2.27 -11.65 -1.68
CA LYS A 255 -3.20 -12.80 -1.63
C LYS A 255 -4.65 -12.47 -1.99
N ARG A 256 -5.05 -11.19 -1.92
CA ARG A 256 -6.40 -10.73 -2.30
C ARG A 256 -6.64 -10.81 -3.81
N GLN A 257 -5.58 -10.88 -4.61
CA GLN A 257 -5.65 -10.99 -6.07
C GLN A 257 -5.74 -12.47 -6.54
N LEU A 258 -5.41 -13.41 -5.66
CA LEU A 258 -5.45 -14.84 -5.95
C LEU A 258 -6.88 -15.39 -5.97
N ASP A 259 -7.05 -16.54 -6.63
CA ASP A 259 -8.29 -17.29 -6.58
C ASP A 259 -8.52 -17.86 -5.16
N ALA A 260 -9.76 -18.25 -4.87
CA ALA A 260 -10.14 -18.67 -3.52
C ALA A 260 -9.36 -19.89 -3.00
N ASN A 261 -8.90 -20.78 -3.88
CA ASN A 261 -8.18 -21.98 -3.46
C ASN A 261 -6.72 -21.64 -3.13
N SER A 262 -6.04 -20.94 -4.03
CA SER A 262 -4.65 -20.47 -3.80
C SER A 262 -4.58 -19.51 -2.61
N SER A 263 -5.57 -18.64 -2.44
CA SER A 263 -5.64 -17.70 -1.32
C SER A 263 -5.70 -18.41 0.04
N ARG A 264 -6.38 -19.57 0.14
CA ARG A 264 -6.41 -20.39 1.37
C ARG A 264 -5.04 -20.96 1.72
N LYS A 265 -4.35 -21.54 0.73
CA LYS A 265 -2.99 -22.09 0.90
C LYS A 265 -2.02 -21.01 1.39
N TRP A 266 -2.02 -19.86 0.72
CA TRP A 266 -1.17 -18.74 1.11
C TRP A 266 -1.54 -18.13 2.47
N SER A 267 -2.82 -18.17 2.86
CA SER A 267 -3.22 -17.69 4.18
C SER A 267 -2.62 -18.53 5.31
N GLN A 268 -2.45 -19.84 5.13
CA GLN A 268 -1.79 -20.71 6.10
C GLN A 268 -0.30 -20.41 6.18
N ILE A 269 0.39 -20.26 5.04
CA ILE A 269 1.82 -19.92 4.99
C ILE A 269 2.09 -18.57 5.66
N ILE A 270 1.28 -17.55 5.34
CA ILE A 270 1.40 -16.21 5.94
C ILE A 270 1.19 -16.25 7.46
N GLN A 271 0.28 -17.10 7.93
CA GLN A 271 0.02 -17.26 9.36
C GLN A 271 1.21 -17.94 10.05
N ASP A 272 1.73 -19.03 9.49
CA ASP A 272 2.92 -19.72 10.02
C ASP A 272 4.14 -18.80 10.09
N LEU A 273 4.42 -18.04 9.03
CA LEU A 273 5.51 -17.04 9.03
C LEU A 273 5.29 -15.94 10.07
N ARG A 274 4.05 -15.50 10.27
CA ARG A 274 3.72 -14.50 11.29
C ARG A 274 3.96 -15.05 12.70
N ASP A 275 3.55 -16.29 12.95
CA ASP A 275 3.70 -16.94 14.25
C ASP A 275 5.19 -17.11 14.56
N GLN A 276 6.00 -17.54 13.58
CA GLN A 276 7.46 -17.63 13.73
C GLN A 276 8.13 -16.29 14.05
N VAL A 277 7.74 -15.21 13.37
CA VAL A 277 8.30 -13.87 13.64
C VAL A 277 7.87 -13.34 15.00
N THR A 278 6.64 -13.62 15.42
CA THR A 278 6.09 -13.19 16.71
C THR A 278 6.75 -13.94 17.88
N ASP A 279 7.01 -15.24 17.71
CA ASP A 279 7.73 -16.07 18.67
C ASP A 279 9.16 -15.53 18.92
N ILE A 280 9.88 -15.22 17.85
CA ILE A 280 11.23 -14.61 17.91
C ILE A 280 11.19 -13.25 18.60
N GLU A 281 10.23 -12.39 18.26
CA GLU A 281 10.09 -11.07 18.89
C GLU A 281 9.79 -11.18 20.38
N SER A 282 8.94 -12.13 20.79
CA SER A 282 8.67 -12.37 22.20
C SER A 282 9.92 -12.80 22.95
N THR A 283 10.73 -13.69 22.35
CA THR A 283 11.99 -14.17 22.92
C THR A 283 13.00 -13.03 23.14
N LEU A 284 13.10 -12.11 22.19
CA LEU A 284 13.96 -10.92 22.33
C LEU A 284 13.47 -9.97 23.42
N ASN A 285 12.17 -9.73 23.52
CA ASN A 285 11.62 -8.86 24.55
C ASN A 285 11.85 -9.44 25.94
N TRP A 286 11.71 -10.76 26.12
CA TRP A 286 12.06 -11.44 27.38
C TRP A 286 13.54 -11.33 27.73
N GLN A 287 14.44 -11.34 26.73
CA GLN A 287 15.88 -11.17 26.96
C GLN A 287 16.25 -9.72 27.31
N GLY A 288 15.65 -8.73 26.63
CA GLY A 288 15.88 -7.32 26.94
C GLY A 288 15.39 -6.90 28.33
N ILE A 289 14.30 -7.48 28.83
CA ILE A 289 13.83 -7.21 30.20
C ILE A 289 14.83 -7.73 31.25
N LYS A 290 15.57 -8.81 30.97
CA LYS A 290 16.56 -9.36 31.91
C LYS A 290 17.82 -8.49 32.00
N THR A 291 18.28 -7.94 30.87
CA THR A 291 19.45 -7.05 30.85
C THR A 291 19.18 -5.74 31.58
N ASP A 292 17.96 -5.19 31.46
CA ASP A 292 17.61 -3.92 32.12
C ASP A 292 17.36 -4.08 33.64
N THR A 293 17.11 -5.32 34.13
CA THR A 293 16.83 -5.59 35.55
C THR A 293 18.08 -5.99 36.35
N GLU A 294 19.19 -6.36 35.71
CA GLU A 294 20.45 -6.73 36.38
C GLU A 294 21.49 -5.60 36.48
N GLU A 295 21.23 -4.42 35.88
CA GLU A 295 22.15 -3.26 35.91
C GLU A 295 21.79 -2.18 36.95
N THR A 296 21.01 -2.53 37.98
CA THR A 296 20.75 -1.65 39.14
C THR A 296 21.08 -2.28 40.49
N ASN A 297 22.12 -3.14 40.56
CA ASN A 297 22.63 -3.58 41.87
C ASN A 297 24.13 -3.92 41.95
N LEU A 298 25.00 -3.00 41.51
CA LEU A 298 26.43 -3.08 41.79
C LEU A 298 26.94 -1.89 42.63
N ASN A 299 26.26 -1.63 43.76
CA ASN A 299 26.72 -0.68 44.80
C ASN A 299 27.30 -1.40 46.04
N SER A 300 27.89 -2.58 45.86
CA SER A 300 28.48 -3.32 46.97
C SER A 300 29.79 -4.01 46.59
N LEU A 301 30.82 -3.22 46.28
CA LEU A 301 32.19 -3.63 46.59
C LEU A 301 33.12 -2.42 46.78
N MET A 302 32.93 -1.75 47.93
CA MET A 302 33.95 -0.88 48.50
C MET A 302 34.28 -1.41 49.91
N CYS A 303 35.56 -1.30 50.28
CA CYS A 303 36.25 -1.79 51.50
C CYS A 303 36.74 -3.25 51.36
N VAL A 304 38.03 -3.56 51.30
CA VAL A 304 39.16 -3.15 52.13
C VAL A 304 40.46 -3.52 51.37
N PHE A 305 41.45 -2.63 51.24
CA PHE A 305 42.81 -2.90 51.74
C PHE A 305 43.69 -1.64 51.81
N LYS A 306 44.13 -1.43 53.04
CA LYS A 306 44.81 -0.32 53.71
C LYS A 306 46.23 -0.02 53.20
N LYS A 307 46.57 1.28 53.26
CA LYS A 307 47.91 1.90 53.43
C LYS A 307 49.00 1.62 52.39
N LYS A 308 49.14 2.55 51.45
CA LYS A 308 50.44 3.14 51.08
C LYS A 308 50.29 4.66 50.87
N ALA A 309 51.19 5.38 51.52
CA ALA A 309 51.60 6.79 51.41
C ALA A 309 50.59 7.88 51.01
N GLU A 310 50.47 8.92 51.85
CA GLU A 310 49.70 10.17 51.64
C GLU A 310 50.02 10.93 50.33
N GLU A 311 51.05 10.53 49.58
CA GLU A 311 51.40 11.07 48.26
C GLU A 311 50.60 10.41 47.10
N ASP A 312 50.11 9.19 47.29
CA ASP A 312 49.30 8.45 46.29
C ASP A 312 47.82 8.85 46.31
N ALA A 313 47.30 9.34 47.44
CA ALA A 313 45.93 9.84 47.56
C ALA A 313 45.72 11.14 46.78
N ILE A 314 46.73 12.01 46.72
CA ILE A 314 46.69 13.25 45.95
C ILE A 314 46.78 12.95 44.45
N ASN A 315 47.63 12.00 44.04
CA ASN A 315 47.73 11.59 42.64
C ASN A 315 46.48 10.81 42.16
N TYR A 316 45.87 9.99 43.03
CA TYR A 316 44.59 9.34 42.76
C TYR A 316 43.42 10.33 42.72
N GLY A 317 43.40 11.31 43.63
CA GLY A 317 42.41 12.39 43.61
C GLY A 317 42.51 13.24 42.34
N ARG A 318 43.74 13.54 41.90
CA ARG A 318 43.99 14.28 40.64
C ARG A 318 43.55 13.49 39.42
N SER A 319 43.85 12.19 39.33
CA SER A 319 43.43 11.37 38.18
C SER A 319 41.92 11.20 38.11
N GLN A 320 41.23 11.13 39.25
CA GLN A 320 39.76 11.15 39.31
C GLN A 320 39.18 12.50 38.91
N GLN A 321 39.79 13.62 39.30
CA GLN A 321 39.36 14.96 38.91
C GLN A 321 39.56 15.23 37.41
N ASP A 322 40.69 14.82 36.84
CA ASP A 322 40.95 14.90 35.40
C ASP A 322 39.97 14.04 34.60
N LEU A 323 39.66 12.83 35.11
CA LEU A 323 38.65 11.95 34.51
C LEU A 323 37.24 12.58 34.57
N GLN A 324 36.86 13.17 35.70
CA GLN A 324 35.59 13.88 35.85
C GLN A 324 35.49 15.11 34.94
N HIS A 325 36.57 15.89 34.80
CA HIS A 325 36.61 17.02 33.87
C HIS A 325 36.42 16.56 32.44
N LYS A 326 37.10 15.48 32.04
CA LYS A 326 36.96 14.92 30.70
C LYS A 326 35.54 14.39 30.43
N LEU A 327 34.95 13.67 31.39
CA LEU A 327 33.57 13.19 31.28
C LEU A 327 32.55 14.33 31.23
N ALA A 328 32.78 15.42 31.97
CA ALA A 328 31.93 16.60 31.92
C ALA A 328 32.04 17.32 30.56
N GLU A 329 33.25 17.41 30.00
CA GLU A 329 33.48 17.99 28.68
C GLU A 329 32.85 17.15 27.56
N ASP A 330 33.04 15.82 27.60
CA ASP A 330 32.39 14.87 26.68
C ASP A 330 30.85 14.94 26.80
N GLY A 331 30.33 15.10 28.02
CA GLY A 331 28.89 15.27 28.27
C GLY A 331 28.33 16.58 27.71
N LEU A 332 29.08 17.68 27.81
CA LEU A 332 28.70 18.97 27.21
C LEU A 332 28.69 18.92 25.68
N GLU A 333 29.68 18.26 25.08
CA GLU A 333 29.73 18.07 23.61
C GLU A 333 28.56 17.19 23.13
N MET A 334 28.26 16.11 23.86
CA MET A 334 27.11 15.25 23.57
C MET A 334 25.78 16.00 23.66
N MET A 335 25.61 16.89 24.64
CA MET A 335 24.40 17.71 24.78
C MET A 335 24.25 18.74 23.66
N ALA A 336 25.34 19.40 23.26
CA ALA A 336 25.33 20.31 22.11
C ALA A 336 24.93 19.57 20.82
N SER A 337 25.46 18.37 20.60
CA SER A 337 25.06 17.50 19.48
C SER A 337 23.58 17.08 19.57
N MET A 338 23.08 16.80 20.78
CA MET A 338 21.68 16.43 21.00
C MET A 338 20.72 17.58 20.70
N GLN A 339 21.11 18.83 20.95
CA GLN A 339 20.36 20.02 20.56
C GLN A 339 20.22 20.12 19.03
N ASP A 340 21.31 19.92 18.29
CA ASP A 340 21.28 19.90 16.82
C ASP A 340 20.41 18.76 16.26
N ILE A 341 20.50 17.57 16.85
CA ILE A 341 19.66 16.42 16.49
C ILE A 341 18.18 16.69 16.79
N ALA A 342 17.87 17.37 17.91
CA ALA A 342 16.50 17.73 18.26
C ALA A 342 15.92 18.77 17.28
N VAL A 343 16.73 19.74 16.85
CA VAL A 343 16.34 20.73 15.82
C VAL A 343 16.10 20.04 14.48
N ASP A 344 17.00 19.17 14.03
CA ASP A 344 16.85 18.39 12.79
C ASP A 344 15.62 17.46 12.85
N THR A 345 15.39 16.79 13.98
CA THR A 345 14.21 15.95 14.20
C THR A 345 12.93 16.80 14.12
N THR A 346 12.91 17.98 14.73
CA THR A 346 11.77 18.90 14.66
C THR A 346 11.48 19.34 13.23
N GLN A 347 12.53 19.63 12.45
CA GLN A 347 12.39 19.98 11.04
C GLN A 347 11.85 18.81 10.21
N LYS A 348 12.38 17.59 10.40
CA LYS A 348 11.88 16.37 9.75
C LYS A 348 10.44 16.05 10.11
N MET A 349 10.03 16.26 11.36
CA MET A 349 8.63 16.09 11.79
C MET A 349 7.71 17.14 11.12
N LYS A 350 8.18 18.37 10.91
CA LYS A 350 7.44 19.39 10.16
C LYS A 350 7.27 18.99 8.69
N GLU A 351 8.34 18.52 8.03
CA GLU A 351 8.27 18.00 6.66
C GLU A 351 7.32 16.78 6.55
N GLN A 352 7.35 15.87 7.53
CA GLN A 352 6.41 14.74 7.59
C GLN A 352 4.96 15.21 7.81
N THR A 353 4.73 16.28 8.59
CA THR A 353 3.39 16.89 8.75
C THR A 353 2.87 17.45 7.44
N GLU A 354 3.71 18.15 6.69
CA GLU A 354 3.32 18.69 5.38
C GLU A 354 2.95 17.57 4.40
N LYS A 355 3.69 16.46 4.41
CA LYS A 355 3.33 15.26 3.63
C LYS A 355 2.01 14.63 4.08
N LEU A 356 1.70 14.62 5.38
CA LEU A 356 0.41 14.13 5.89
C LEU A 356 -0.76 15.02 5.45
N VAL A 357 -0.56 16.34 5.41
CA VAL A 357 -1.55 17.29 4.86
C VAL A 357 -1.76 17.06 3.36
N ASP A 358 -0.70 16.74 2.62
CA ASP A 358 -0.78 16.44 1.19
C ASP A 358 -1.49 15.10 0.90
N ILE A 359 -1.30 14.10 1.76
CA ILE A 359 -2.07 12.85 1.73
C ILE A 359 -3.56 13.12 2.01
N GLY A 360 -3.86 14.02 2.94
CA GLY A 360 -5.24 14.48 3.19
C GLY A 360 -5.88 15.09 1.95
N LYS A 361 -5.15 15.95 1.21
CA LYS A 361 -5.63 16.50 -0.06
C LYS A 361 -5.83 15.43 -1.14
N THR A 362 -4.92 14.45 -1.21
CA THR A 362 -5.04 13.32 -2.14
C THR A 362 -6.28 12.48 -1.82
N LEU A 363 -6.64 12.32 -0.55
CA LEU A 363 -7.88 11.66 -0.12
C LEU A 363 -9.13 12.44 -0.57
N ASP A 364 -9.14 13.77 -0.41
CA ASP A 364 -10.24 14.62 -0.90
C ASP A 364 -10.38 14.56 -2.44
N GLU A 365 -9.26 14.48 -3.16
CA GLU A 365 -9.26 14.25 -4.61
C GLU A 365 -9.83 12.88 -4.97
N THR A 366 -9.49 11.84 -4.20
CA THR A 366 -10.01 10.48 -4.38
C THR A 366 -11.52 10.43 -4.13
N GLU A 367 -12.03 11.15 -3.14
CA GLU A 367 -13.47 11.31 -2.88
C GLU A 367 -14.18 12.00 -4.07
N ASN A 368 -13.56 13.04 -4.63
CA ASN A 368 -14.05 13.70 -5.83
C ASN A 368 -14.06 12.77 -7.06
N GLU A 369 -13.06 11.90 -7.21
CA GLU A 369 -13.06 10.86 -8.25
C GLU A 369 -14.17 9.82 -8.04
N LEU A 370 -14.44 9.41 -6.80
CA LEU A 370 -15.57 8.54 -6.46
C LEU A 370 -16.92 9.20 -6.81
N GLY A 371 -17.03 10.51 -6.57
CA GLY A 371 -18.17 11.33 -7.01
C GLY A 371 -18.32 11.38 -8.54
N ARG A 372 -17.22 11.39 -9.29
CA ARG A 372 -17.23 11.28 -10.76
C ARG A 372 -17.66 9.88 -11.21
N ALA A 373 -17.15 8.83 -10.58
CA ALA A 373 -17.58 7.45 -10.85
C ALA A 373 -19.09 7.27 -10.62
N THR A 374 -19.63 7.83 -9.55
CA THR A 374 -21.08 7.83 -9.25
C THR A 374 -21.89 8.55 -10.34
N ARG A 375 -21.42 9.69 -10.84
CA ARG A 375 -22.04 10.39 -11.98
C ARG A 375 -21.99 9.58 -13.27
N ILE A 376 -20.92 8.82 -13.51
CA ILE A 376 -20.83 7.90 -14.65
C ILE A 376 -21.85 6.76 -14.51
N ILE A 377 -21.97 6.15 -13.32
CA ILE A 377 -22.97 5.12 -13.03
C ILE A 377 -24.39 5.65 -13.26
N LYS A 378 -24.71 6.86 -12.80
CA LYS A 378 -26.03 7.49 -13.02
C LYS A 378 -26.31 7.72 -14.50
N ARG A 379 -25.30 8.08 -15.30
CA ARG A 379 -25.43 8.17 -16.78
C ARG A 379 -25.64 6.81 -17.42
N MET A 380 -24.93 5.77 -16.98
CA MET A 380 -25.15 4.40 -17.47
C MET A 380 -26.55 3.87 -17.11
N GLY A 381 -27.02 4.11 -15.89
CA GLY A 381 -28.36 3.71 -15.44
C GLY A 381 -29.48 4.33 -16.27
N ARG A 382 -29.37 5.63 -16.63
CA ARG A 382 -30.33 6.29 -17.53
C ARG A 382 -30.33 5.68 -18.93
N LYS A 383 -29.16 5.35 -19.48
CA LYS A 383 -29.06 4.69 -20.79
C LYS A 383 -29.68 3.29 -20.79
N MET A 384 -29.54 2.54 -19.69
CA MET A 384 -30.20 1.22 -19.56
C MET A 384 -31.72 1.34 -19.49
N LEU A 385 -32.26 2.37 -18.82
CA LEU A 385 -33.71 2.58 -18.79
C LEU A 385 -34.27 2.88 -20.18
N THR A 386 -33.62 3.76 -20.94
CA THR A 386 -34.03 4.05 -22.33
C THR A 386 -33.99 2.80 -23.22
N ASP A 387 -33.02 1.91 -23.02
CA ASP A 387 -32.88 0.67 -23.80
C ASP A 387 -34.07 -0.28 -23.59
N LYS A 388 -34.62 -0.34 -22.37
CA LYS A 388 -35.80 -1.15 -22.05
C LYS A 388 -37.07 -0.63 -22.73
N TYR A 389 -37.27 0.69 -22.78
CA TYR A 389 -38.42 1.28 -23.48
C TYR A 389 -38.35 1.03 -24.99
N ILE A 390 -37.16 1.10 -25.57
CA ILE A 390 -36.95 0.78 -26.99
C ILE A 390 -37.30 -0.69 -27.26
N MET A 391 -36.91 -1.63 -26.38
CA MET A 391 -37.28 -3.04 -26.53
C MET A 391 -38.81 -3.27 -26.50
N VAL A 392 -39.53 -2.60 -25.59
CA VAL A 392 -41.01 -2.73 -25.52
C VAL A 392 -41.68 -2.21 -26.79
N LEU A 393 -41.20 -1.08 -27.32
CA LEU A 393 -41.73 -0.52 -28.58
C LEU A 393 -41.48 -1.45 -29.77
N ILE A 394 -40.28 -2.03 -29.87
CA ILE A 394 -39.96 -3.01 -30.94
C ILE A 394 -40.89 -4.23 -30.83
N PHE A 395 -41.10 -4.76 -29.63
CA PHE A 395 -42.00 -5.90 -29.41
C PHE A 395 -43.45 -5.61 -29.83
N LEU A 396 -43.96 -4.40 -29.55
CA LEU A 396 -45.29 -3.96 -29.98
C LEU A 396 -45.42 -3.91 -31.51
N VAL A 397 -44.41 -3.39 -32.20
CA VAL A 397 -44.38 -3.37 -33.68
C VAL A 397 -44.43 -4.79 -34.24
N PHE A 398 -43.71 -5.73 -33.63
CA PHE A 398 -43.73 -7.13 -34.04
C PHE A 398 -45.09 -7.80 -33.83
N LEU A 399 -45.74 -7.60 -32.69
CA LEU A 399 -47.09 -8.10 -32.45
C LEU A 399 -48.09 -7.56 -33.49
N GLY A 400 -47.95 -6.30 -33.89
CA GLY A 400 -48.75 -5.71 -34.96
C GLY A 400 -48.56 -6.43 -36.30
N ILE A 401 -47.31 -6.71 -36.70
CA ILE A 401 -47.02 -7.44 -37.94
C ILE A 401 -47.61 -8.85 -37.91
N ILE A 402 -47.46 -9.57 -36.79
CA ILE A 402 -48.02 -10.92 -36.61
C ILE A 402 -49.55 -10.88 -36.73
N ALA A 403 -50.21 -9.91 -36.07
CA ALA A 403 -51.66 -9.76 -36.14
C ALA A 403 -52.14 -9.52 -37.59
N ILE A 404 -51.45 -8.68 -38.36
CA ILE A 404 -51.77 -8.42 -39.77
C ILE A 404 -51.65 -9.70 -40.61
N ILE A 405 -50.57 -10.48 -40.41
CA ILE A 405 -50.36 -11.74 -41.14
C ILE A 405 -51.48 -12.74 -40.84
N VAL A 406 -51.85 -12.88 -39.57
CA VAL A 406 -52.93 -13.79 -39.15
C VAL A 406 -54.28 -13.34 -39.73
N LEU A 407 -54.59 -12.05 -39.68
CA LEU A 407 -55.81 -11.49 -40.27
C LEU A 407 -55.89 -11.73 -41.77
N SER A 408 -54.79 -11.51 -42.50
CA SER A 408 -54.71 -11.82 -43.95
C SER A 408 -54.87 -13.32 -44.23
N ALA A 409 -54.26 -14.19 -43.42
CA ALA A 409 -54.37 -15.63 -43.58
C ALA A 409 -55.78 -16.17 -43.31
N LEU A 410 -56.50 -15.55 -42.36
CA LEU A 410 -57.90 -15.87 -42.06
C LEU A 410 -58.84 -15.36 -43.15
N LYS A 411 -58.64 -14.13 -43.64
CA LYS A 411 -59.46 -13.56 -44.72
C LYS A 411 -59.42 -14.41 -45.99
N ASN A 412 -58.25 -14.92 -46.36
CA ASN A 412 -58.08 -15.83 -47.51
C ASN A 412 -58.69 -17.22 -47.33
N LYS A 413 -59.18 -17.57 -46.14
CA LYS A 413 -59.84 -18.87 -45.89
C LYS A 413 -61.37 -18.78 -45.99
N ILE A 414 -61.91 -17.56 -46.01
CA ILE A 414 -63.35 -17.27 -46.01
C ILE A 414 -63.87 -17.03 -47.45
N HIS A 415 -62.97 -16.66 -48.37
CA HIS A 415 -63.18 -16.76 -49.81
C HIS A 415 -62.61 -18.08 -50.33
#